data_AF-A0A920QY20-F1
#
_entry.id   AF-A0A920QY20-F1
#
_cell.length_a   1.000
_cell.length_b   1.000
_cell.length_c   1.000
_cell.angle_alpha   90.00
_cell.angle_beta   90.00
_cell.angle_gamma   90.00
#
_symmetry.space_group_name_H-M   'P 1'
#
loop_
_entity.id
_entity.type
_entity.pdbx_description
1 polymer ?
#
loop_
_entity_poly.entity_id
_entity_poly.type
_entity_poly.pdbx_seq_one_letter_code
_entity_poly.pdbx_strand_id
1 'polypeptide(L)'
;MGPKKIPLKIHTDTNDQLNSLEEVGYAYIPRVLQTKEISELKKAIDKLKPFPESNDMTRDPGDKLGLGKNSIHIKSAFNQDISLFNCLDKPGVIELAESALGQDCHIIGLTAWRTGPGRPDQNLHADWCPVPLPEDIASDPRVKIPIFIITAHFYLTDITETSGPTKIIPGSHRAGRGA
;
A
#
# COMPACT_ATOMS: atom_id res chain seq x y z
N MET A 1 -23.50 2.04 12.45
CA MET A 1 -23.40 1.10 11.32
C MET A 1 -22.08 0.36 11.48
N GLY A 2 -22.08 -0.98 11.51
CA GLY A 2 -20.83 -1.75 11.52
C GLY A 2 -20.04 -1.51 10.23
N PRO A 3 -18.72 -1.77 10.22
CA PRO A 3 -17.92 -1.66 9.02
C PRO A 3 -18.51 -2.55 7.92
N LYS A 4 -18.91 -1.94 6.80
CA LYS A 4 -19.44 -2.68 5.66
C LYS A 4 -18.26 -3.35 4.96
N LYS A 5 -18.26 -4.69 4.88
CA LYS A 5 -17.24 -5.42 4.12
C LYS A 5 -17.28 -4.96 2.66
N ILE A 6 -16.15 -4.47 2.18
CA ILE A 6 -15.99 -4.06 0.79
C ILE A 6 -15.59 -5.31 0.00
N PRO A 7 -16.34 -5.72 -1.05
CA PRO A 7 -15.94 -6.86 -1.85
C PRO A 7 -14.65 -6.53 -2.61
N LEU A 8 -13.65 -7.39 -2.47
CA LEU A 8 -12.45 -7.34 -3.30
C LEU A 8 -12.81 -7.89 -4.69
N LYS A 9 -12.98 -7.00 -5.66
CA LYS A 9 -13.32 -7.36 -7.03
C LYS A 9 -12.05 -7.69 -7.80
N ILE A 10 -12.01 -8.88 -8.40
CA ILE A 10 -10.90 -9.32 -9.24
C ILE A 10 -11.17 -8.86 -10.67
N HIS A 11 -10.17 -8.19 -11.25
CA HIS A 11 -10.15 -7.79 -12.66
C HIS A 11 -8.95 -8.45 -13.32
N THR A 12 -9.17 -9.07 -14.48
CA THR A 12 -8.13 -9.79 -15.23
C THR A 12 -7.47 -8.94 -16.32
N ASP A 13 -8.11 -7.84 -16.73
CA ASP A 13 -7.59 -6.89 -17.72
C ASP A 13 -7.06 -5.63 -17.04
N THR A 14 -5.96 -5.07 -17.56
CA THR A 14 -5.31 -3.89 -17.00
C THR A 14 -6.18 -2.63 -17.09
N ASN A 15 -6.99 -2.47 -18.15
CA ASN A 15 -7.88 -1.30 -18.26
C ASN A 15 -8.98 -1.35 -17.21
N ASP A 16 -9.52 -2.54 -16.94
CA ASP A 16 -10.50 -2.74 -15.88
C ASP A 16 -9.92 -2.46 -14.48
N GLN A 17 -8.65 -2.83 -14.25
CA GLN A 17 -7.94 -2.49 -13.03
C GLN A 17 -7.69 -0.97 -12.92
N LEU A 18 -7.31 -0.31 -14.01
CA LEU A 18 -7.14 1.14 -14.08
C LEU A 18 -8.47 1.86 -13.78
N ASN A 19 -9.56 1.42 -14.40
CA ASN A 19 -10.90 1.93 -14.11
C ASN A 19 -11.27 1.77 -12.63
N SER A 20 -10.85 0.67 -11.98
CA SER A 20 -11.04 0.48 -10.54
C SER A 20 -10.23 1.49 -9.71
N LEU A 21 -8.98 1.79 -10.09
CA LEU A 21 -8.21 2.85 -9.45
C LEU A 21 -8.90 4.22 -9.61
N GLU A 22 -9.36 4.55 -10.80
CA GLU A 22 -10.04 5.83 -11.08
C GLU A 22 -11.36 5.97 -10.34
N GLU A 23 -12.17 4.91 -10.25
CA GLU A 23 -13.52 4.93 -9.67
C GLU A 23 -13.54 4.76 -8.16
N VAL A 24 -12.81 3.78 -7.63
CA VAL A 24 -12.88 3.40 -6.22
C VAL A 24 -11.58 3.59 -5.45
N GLY A 25 -10.48 3.96 -6.13
CA GLY A 25 -9.21 4.31 -5.50
C GLY A 25 -8.32 3.12 -5.15
N TYR A 26 -8.67 1.90 -5.57
CA TYR A 26 -7.84 0.71 -5.39
C TYR A 26 -8.15 -0.35 -6.46
N ALA A 27 -7.18 -1.25 -6.68
CA ALA A 27 -7.34 -2.46 -7.48
C ALA A 27 -6.87 -3.67 -6.67
N TYR A 28 -7.59 -4.78 -6.75
CA TYR A 28 -7.21 -6.03 -6.08
C TYR A 28 -6.67 -7.04 -7.08
N ILE A 29 -5.39 -7.38 -6.94
CA ILE A 29 -4.68 -8.31 -7.81
C ILE A 29 -4.30 -9.55 -6.99
N PRO A 30 -5.06 -10.65 -7.08
CA PRO A 30 -4.78 -11.85 -6.30
C PRO A 30 -3.58 -12.63 -6.86
N ARG A 31 -2.87 -13.34 -5.98
CA ARG A 31 -1.84 -14.33 -6.37
C ARG A 31 -0.68 -13.77 -7.19
N VAL A 32 -0.30 -12.50 -6.97
CA VAL A 32 0.91 -11.91 -7.59
C VAL A 32 2.19 -12.63 -7.11
N LEU A 33 2.24 -13.03 -5.84
CA LEU A 33 3.36 -13.77 -5.26
C LEU A 33 3.06 -15.26 -5.14
N GLN A 34 4.03 -16.09 -5.50
CA GLN A 34 4.00 -17.54 -5.31
C GLN A 34 4.37 -17.93 -3.88
N THR A 35 3.95 -19.12 -3.43
CA THR A 35 4.22 -19.62 -2.07
C THR A 35 5.72 -19.63 -1.72
N LYS A 36 6.58 -19.97 -2.68
CA LYS A 36 8.03 -19.95 -2.49
C LYS A 36 8.56 -18.53 -2.24
N GLU A 37 8.14 -17.57 -3.06
CA GLU A 37 8.52 -16.16 -2.92
C GLU A 37 8.06 -15.59 -1.59
N ILE A 38 6.83 -15.91 -1.16
CA ILE A 38 6.31 -15.50 0.15
C ILE A 38 7.20 -16.05 1.29
N SER A 39 7.65 -17.30 1.20
CA SER A 39 8.55 -17.89 2.19
C SER A 39 9.92 -17.20 2.23
N GLU A 40 10.47 -16.87 1.05
CA GLU A 40 11.75 -16.16 0.92
C GLU A 40 11.66 -14.75 1.47
N LEU A 41 10.61 -14.01 1.12
CA LEU A 41 10.35 -12.65 1.62
C LEU A 41 10.21 -12.62 3.14
N LYS A 42 9.49 -13.57 3.74
CA LYS A 42 9.40 -13.68 5.20
C LYS A 42 10.77 -13.89 5.84
N LYS A 43 11.57 -14.80 5.30
CA LYS A 43 12.93 -15.06 5.79
C LYS A 43 13.84 -13.84 5.63
N ALA A 44 13.68 -13.05 4.57
CA ALA A 44 14.42 -11.80 4.38
C ALA A 44 14.00 -10.77 5.44
N ILE A 45 12.70 -10.56 5.63
CA ILE A 45 12.12 -9.65 6.63
C ILE A 45 12.56 -10.02 8.05
N ASP A 46 12.58 -11.31 8.40
CA ASP A 46 13.02 -11.78 9.72
C ASP A 46 14.50 -11.49 10.02
N LYS A 47 15.33 -11.32 8.98
CA LYS A 47 16.75 -10.99 9.10
C LYS A 47 17.04 -9.50 9.07
N LEU A 48 16.07 -8.67 8.67
CA LEU A 48 16.26 -7.22 8.57
C LEU A 48 16.62 -6.64 9.93
N LYS A 49 17.60 -5.73 9.92
CA LYS A 49 18.00 -4.95 11.08
C LYS A 49 17.79 -3.47 10.76
N PRO A 50 17.18 -2.70 11.66
CA PRO A 50 16.94 -1.29 11.43
C PRO A 50 18.25 -0.50 11.43
N PHE A 51 18.39 0.40 10.47
CA PHE A 51 19.42 1.43 10.42
C PHE A 51 18.81 2.77 10.86
N PRO A 52 19.17 3.31 12.03
CA PRO A 52 18.63 4.58 12.54
C PRO A 52 18.76 5.74 11.53
N GLU A 53 19.86 5.80 10.79
CA GLU A 53 20.15 6.80 9.77
C GLU A 53 19.16 6.75 8.58
N SER A 54 18.54 5.59 8.35
CA SER A 54 17.53 5.38 7.32
C SER A 54 16.10 5.68 7.81
N ASN A 55 15.94 6.16 9.06
CA ASN A 55 14.66 6.26 9.75
C ASN A 55 13.90 4.93 9.86
N ASP A 56 14.65 3.83 9.97
CA ASP A 56 14.09 2.51 10.24
C ASP A 56 13.64 2.40 11.68
N MET A 57 12.57 1.64 11.91
CA MET A 57 11.98 1.50 13.24
C MET A 57 11.73 0.04 13.60
N THR A 58 11.93 -0.29 14.89
CA THR A 58 11.44 -1.52 15.54
C THR A 58 10.00 -1.39 16.03
N ARG A 59 9.24 -0.48 15.42
CA ARG A 59 7.83 -0.19 15.67
C ARG A 59 7.22 0.44 14.44
N ASP A 60 5.89 0.48 14.40
CA ASP A 60 5.18 1.27 13.41
C ASP A 60 5.30 2.78 13.70
N PRO A 61 5.46 3.66 12.70
CA PRO A 61 5.50 5.11 12.90
C PRO A 61 4.27 5.67 13.63
N GLY A 62 3.09 5.08 13.41
CA GLY A 62 1.83 5.47 14.04
C GLY A 62 1.66 4.94 15.47
N ASP A 63 2.42 3.92 15.85
CA ASP A 63 2.42 3.36 17.21
C ASP A 63 3.36 4.14 18.14
N LYS A 64 2.89 5.31 18.56
CA LYS A 64 3.65 6.23 19.43
C LYS A 64 4.04 5.60 20.76
N LEU A 65 3.22 4.68 21.27
CA LEU A 65 3.40 4.00 22.56
C LEU A 65 4.21 2.70 22.45
N GLY A 66 4.49 2.20 21.24
CA GLY A 66 5.27 0.98 21.01
C GLY A 66 4.57 -0.29 21.51
N LEU A 67 3.24 -0.34 21.42
CA LEU A 67 2.41 -1.45 21.90
C LEU A 67 2.48 -2.68 20.98
N GLY A 68 2.75 -2.48 19.69
CA GLY A 68 2.86 -3.51 18.67
C GLY A 68 4.14 -4.32 18.82
N LYS A 69 4.08 -5.42 19.57
CA LYS A 69 5.23 -6.30 19.84
C LYS A 69 5.85 -6.85 18.55
N ASN A 70 7.16 -6.95 18.47
CA ASN A 70 7.89 -7.51 17.30
C ASN A 70 7.61 -6.79 15.97
N SER A 71 7.09 -5.56 16.00
CA SER A 71 6.86 -4.80 14.78
C SER A 71 8.16 -4.30 14.18
N ILE A 72 8.23 -4.17 12.85
CA ILE A 72 9.30 -3.47 12.16
C ILE A 72 8.72 -2.62 11.04
N HIS A 73 9.41 -1.53 10.73
CA HIS A 73 9.12 -0.66 9.61
C HIS A 73 10.46 -0.20 9.03
N ILE A 74 10.95 -0.95 8.02
CA ILE A 74 12.28 -0.78 7.42
C ILE A 74 12.13 -0.13 6.05
N LYS A 75 12.70 1.05 5.88
CA LYS A 75 12.66 1.82 4.63
C LYS A 75 13.70 1.32 3.64
N SER A 76 13.48 1.64 2.36
CA SER A 76 14.39 1.27 1.25
C SER A 76 14.81 -0.20 1.29
N ALA A 77 13.89 -1.09 1.68
CA ALA A 77 14.21 -2.47 2.00
C ALA A 77 14.65 -3.28 0.76
N PHE A 78 14.37 -2.76 -0.45
CA PHE A 78 14.92 -3.29 -1.70
C PHE A 78 16.46 -3.29 -1.73
N ASN A 79 17.13 -2.44 -0.93
CA ASN A 79 18.59 -2.41 -0.83
C ASN A 79 19.18 -3.49 0.09
N GLN A 80 18.33 -4.21 0.84
CA GLN A 80 18.78 -5.09 1.93
C GLN A 80 18.77 -6.57 1.55
N ASP A 81 17.90 -6.99 0.62
CA ASP A 81 17.79 -8.38 0.17
C ASP A 81 17.25 -8.46 -1.26
N ILE A 82 17.82 -9.36 -2.08
CA ILE A 82 17.43 -9.54 -3.48
C ILE A 82 15.97 -9.97 -3.64
N SER A 83 15.41 -10.71 -2.68
CA SER A 83 14.00 -11.10 -2.72
C SER A 83 13.07 -9.88 -2.61
N LEU A 84 13.43 -8.89 -1.80
CA LEU A 84 12.70 -7.62 -1.68
C LEU A 84 12.86 -6.77 -2.94
N PHE A 85 14.08 -6.72 -3.50
CA PHE A 85 14.33 -6.05 -4.78
C PHE A 85 13.49 -6.65 -5.92
N ASN A 86 13.34 -7.97 -5.96
CA ASN A 86 12.54 -8.66 -6.98
C ASN A 86 11.02 -8.41 -6.86
N CYS A 87 10.57 -7.63 -5.87
CA CYS A 87 9.18 -7.17 -5.78
C CYS A 87 8.91 -5.88 -6.56
N LEU A 88 9.95 -5.18 -7.04
CA LEU A 88 9.80 -3.89 -7.73
C LEU A 88 9.15 -4.01 -9.11
N ASP A 89 9.27 -5.17 -9.76
CA ASP A 89 8.81 -5.41 -11.12
C ASP A 89 8.01 -6.72 -11.19
N LYS A 90 6.78 -6.68 -10.68
CA LYS A 90 5.88 -7.85 -10.68
C LYS A 90 4.89 -7.76 -11.85
N PRO A 91 4.78 -8.83 -12.67
CA PRO A 91 3.75 -8.91 -13.71
C PRO A 91 2.35 -8.69 -13.15
N GLY A 92 1.54 -7.93 -13.87
CA GLY A 92 0.23 -7.43 -13.49
C GLY A 92 0.26 -6.17 -12.61
N VAL A 93 1.35 -5.92 -11.87
CA VAL A 93 1.50 -4.71 -11.04
C VAL A 93 2.18 -3.60 -11.83
N ILE A 94 3.26 -3.92 -12.54
CA ILE A 94 4.01 -2.92 -13.32
C ILE A 94 3.17 -2.37 -14.49
N GLU A 95 2.45 -3.23 -15.21
CA GLU A 95 1.61 -2.80 -16.33
C GLU A 95 0.47 -1.88 -15.87
N LEU A 96 -0.09 -2.14 -14.68
CA LEU A 96 -1.09 -1.27 -14.07
C LEU A 96 -0.47 0.06 -13.62
N ALA A 97 0.70 0.03 -12.98
CA ALA A 97 1.40 1.23 -12.56
C ALA A 97 1.73 2.14 -13.75
N GLU A 98 2.29 1.59 -14.82
CA GLU A 98 2.61 2.34 -16.04
C GLU A 98 1.36 2.85 -16.75
N SER A 99 0.27 2.07 -16.76
CA SER A 99 -1.01 2.53 -17.35
C SER A 99 -1.60 3.72 -16.59
N ALA A 100 -1.39 3.78 -15.27
CA ALA A 100 -1.93 4.84 -14.42
C ALA A 100 -1.02 6.06 -14.30
N LEU A 101 0.30 5.87 -14.25
CA LEU A 101 1.29 6.91 -13.96
C LEU A 101 2.10 7.35 -15.18
N GLY A 102 2.10 6.56 -16.26
CA GLY A 102 2.97 6.73 -17.42
C GLY A 102 4.11 5.72 -17.46
N GLN A 103 4.65 5.49 -18.66
CA GLN A 103 5.74 4.54 -18.94
C GLN A 103 7.09 4.97 -18.34
N ASP A 104 7.21 6.22 -17.90
CA ASP A 104 8.38 6.79 -17.21
C ASP A 104 8.21 6.82 -15.67
N CYS A 105 7.21 6.11 -15.14
CA CYS A 105 7.04 5.94 -13.71
C CYS A 105 8.27 5.25 -13.08
N HIS A 106 8.51 5.53 -11.80
CA HIS A 106 9.66 4.98 -11.08
C HIS A 106 9.33 4.73 -9.61
N ILE A 107 10.09 3.83 -9.00
CA ILE A 107 9.96 3.49 -7.59
C ILE A 107 10.60 4.60 -6.74
N ILE A 108 9.81 5.16 -5.83
CA ILE A 108 10.30 6.14 -4.85
C ILE A 108 10.59 5.51 -3.47
N GLY A 109 10.19 4.26 -3.26
CA GLY A 109 10.46 3.52 -2.03
C GLY A 109 9.88 2.10 -2.01
N LEU A 110 10.48 1.24 -1.19
CA LEU A 110 9.90 -0.02 -0.75
C LEU A 110 10.13 -0.12 0.75
N THR A 111 9.06 -0.32 1.51
CA THR A 111 9.16 -0.50 2.95
C THR A 111 8.75 -1.92 3.31
N ALA A 112 9.56 -2.59 4.13
CA ALA A 112 9.23 -3.88 4.71
C ALA A 112 8.54 -3.69 6.07
N TRP A 113 7.35 -4.28 6.21
CA TRP A 113 6.50 -4.14 7.38
C TRP A 113 6.30 -5.48 8.06
N ARG A 114 6.45 -5.49 9.38
CA ARG A 114 5.85 -6.50 10.25
C ARG A 114 5.03 -5.76 11.28
N THR A 115 3.74 -6.06 11.35
CA THR A 115 2.83 -5.53 12.36
C THR A 115 2.53 -6.64 13.35
N GLY A 116 2.96 -6.47 14.60
CA GLY A 116 2.66 -7.47 15.62
C GLY A 116 1.54 -7.08 16.57
N PRO A 117 1.15 -8.02 17.46
CA PRO A 117 -0.02 -7.88 18.32
C PRO A 117 0.05 -6.65 19.23
N GLY A 118 -1.10 -5.99 19.41
CA GLY A 118 -1.23 -4.82 20.27
C GLY A 118 -1.04 -3.48 19.56
N ARG A 119 -0.68 -3.45 18.26
CA ARG A 119 -0.61 -2.21 17.49
C ARG A 119 -2.01 -1.56 17.41
N PRO A 120 -2.16 -0.28 17.77
CA PRO A 120 -3.43 0.44 17.59
C PRO A 120 -3.71 0.71 16.11
N ASP A 121 -4.97 1.08 15.82
CA ASP A 121 -5.35 1.60 14.51
C ASP A 121 -4.63 2.91 14.20
N GLN A 122 -4.29 3.11 12.92
CA GLN A 122 -3.86 4.41 12.42
C GLN A 122 -5.06 5.32 12.17
N ASN A 123 -4.81 6.63 12.19
CA ASN A 123 -5.78 7.61 11.71
C ASN A 123 -5.96 7.49 10.19
N LEU A 124 -7.14 7.84 9.70
CA LEU A 124 -7.40 7.98 8.27
C LEU A 124 -6.49 9.08 7.69
N HIS A 125 -5.88 8.79 6.55
CA HIS A 125 -5.02 9.71 5.82
C HIS A 125 -4.94 9.27 4.35
N ALA A 126 -4.46 10.18 3.49
CA ALA A 126 -3.89 9.85 2.21
C ALA A 126 -2.37 9.84 2.33
N ASP A 127 -1.70 8.89 1.66
CA ASP A 127 -0.24 8.82 1.63
C ASP A 127 0.38 10.11 1.07
N TRP A 128 -0.29 10.72 0.08
CA TRP A 128 0.12 11.98 -0.52
C TRP A 128 -1.05 12.71 -1.19
N CYS A 129 -1.09 14.04 -1.05
CA CYS A 129 -2.08 14.89 -1.69
C CYS A 129 -1.38 16.18 -2.20
N PRO A 130 -0.79 16.15 -3.41
CA PRO A 130 -0.03 17.27 -3.92
C PRO A 130 -0.89 18.45 -4.38
N VAL A 131 -2.14 18.19 -4.76
CA VAL A 131 -3.08 19.21 -5.25
C VAL A 131 -4.34 19.16 -4.39
N PRO A 132 -4.36 19.87 -3.23
CA PRO A 132 -5.58 19.99 -2.44
C PRO A 132 -6.62 20.82 -3.22
N LEU A 133 -7.87 20.41 -3.15
CA LEU A 133 -8.98 21.06 -3.83
C LEU A 133 -10.12 21.37 -2.85
N PRO A 134 -10.79 22.52 -3.01
CA PRO A 134 -12.07 22.78 -2.35
C PRO A 134 -13.08 21.65 -2.65
N GLU A 135 -13.96 21.35 -1.69
CA GLU A 135 -14.90 20.24 -1.80
C GLU A 135 -15.87 20.37 -2.98
N ASP A 136 -16.31 21.57 -3.30
CA ASP A 136 -17.16 21.88 -4.46
C ASP A 136 -16.47 21.59 -5.79
N ILE A 137 -15.15 21.79 -5.86
CA ILE A 137 -14.35 21.47 -7.04
C ILE A 137 -14.02 19.98 -7.10
N ALA A 138 -13.62 19.38 -5.98
CA ALA A 138 -13.23 17.97 -5.91
C ALA A 138 -14.41 17.01 -6.16
N SER A 139 -15.63 17.43 -5.81
CA SER A 139 -16.85 16.68 -6.04
C SER A 139 -17.46 16.86 -7.45
N ASP A 140 -16.96 17.81 -8.25
CA ASP A 140 -17.41 17.98 -9.63
C ASP A 140 -16.95 16.79 -10.50
N PRO A 141 -17.87 16.00 -11.09
CA PRO A 141 -17.50 14.81 -11.86
C PRO A 141 -16.71 15.11 -13.14
N ARG A 142 -16.66 16.39 -13.57
CA ARG A 142 -15.83 16.83 -14.70
C ARG A 142 -14.37 16.99 -14.32
N VAL A 143 -14.08 17.12 -13.02
CA VAL A 143 -12.72 17.22 -12.50
C VAL A 143 -12.17 15.81 -12.28
N LYS A 144 -11.15 15.46 -13.07
CA LYS A 144 -10.37 14.23 -12.86
C LYS A 144 -9.04 14.59 -12.22
N ILE A 145 -8.84 14.15 -10.98
CA ILE A 145 -7.56 14.27 -10.29
C ILE A 145 -6.63 13.17 -10.83
N PRO A 146 -5.46 13.51 -11.40
CA PRO A 146 -4.49 12.49 -11.84
C PRO A 146 -4.05 11.61 -10.69
N ILE A 147 -3.74 10.34 -11.00
CA ILE A 147 -3.05 9.47 -10.05
C ILE A 147 -1.60 9.94 -10.01
N PHE A 148 -1.15 10.45 -8.86
CA PHE A 148 0.22 10.95 -8.69
C PHE A 148 1.17 9.91 -8.08
N ILE A 149 0.61 8.95 -7.34
CA ILE A 149 1.36 7.88 -6.67
C ILE A 149 0.48 6.65 -6.55
N ILE A 150 1.09 5.47 -6.63
CA ILE A 150 0.45 4.19 -6.35
C ILE A 150 1.26 3.46 -5.30
N THR A 151 0.57 2.96 -4.26
CA THR A 151 1.18 2.10 -3.24
C THR A 151 0.72 0.65 -3.47
N ALA A 152 1.63 -0.21 -3.91
CA ALA A 152 1.39 -1.65 -4.02
C ALA A 152 1.65 -2.36 -2.69
N HIS A 153 0.60 -2.95 -2.10
CA HIS A 153 0.69 -3.72 -0.87
C HIS A 153 0.73 -5.23 -1.13
N PHE A 154 1.87 -5.86 -0.81
CA PHE A 154 2.03 -7.30 -0.89
C PHE A 154 1.83 -7.95 0.49
N TYR A 155 0.70 -8.62 0.69
CA TYR A 155 0.47 -9.38 1.92
C TYR A 155 1.19 -10.72 1.87
N LEU A 156 2.03 -10.97 2.88
CA LEU A 156 2.80 -12.22 3.01
C LEU A 156 2.09 -13.26 3.89
N THR A 157 1.01 -12.88 4.56
CA THR A 157 0.18 -13.77 5.37
C THR A 157 -1.28 -13.50 5.04
N ASP A 158 -2.14 -14.49 5.31
CA ASP A 158 -3.57 -14.26 5.25
C ASP A 158 -3.95 -13.18 6.26
N ILE A 159 -4.82 -12.26 5.83
CA ILE A 159 -5.27 -11.13 6.63
C ILE A 159 -6.73 -11.36 7.02
N THR A 160 -6.98 -11.32 8.32
CA THR A 160 -8.31 -11.39 8.91
C THR A 160 -8.66 -10.05 9.53
N GLU A 161 -9.91 -9.84 9.90
CA GLU A 161 -10.32 -8.62 10.60
C GLU A 161 -9.56 -8.42 11.93
N THR A 162 -9.22 -9.51 12.62
CA THR A 162 -8.46 -9.49 13.87
C THR A 162 -6.97 -9.21 13.69
N SER A 163 -6.40 -9.41 12.49
CA SER A 163 -5.00 -9.07 12.21
C SER A 163 -4.79 -7.59 11.87
N GLY A 164 -5.87 -6.81 11.74
CA GLY A 164 -5.80 -5.37 11.42
C GLY A 164 -5.47 -5.12 9.95
N PRO A 165 -6.36 -5.45 9.00
CA PRO A 165 -6.16 -5.17 7.57
C PRO A 165 -5.99 -3.67 7.32
N THR A 166 -5.38 -3.32 6.19
CA THR A 166 -5.46 -1.94 5.68
C THR A 166 -6.93 -1.60 5.45
N LYS A 167 -7.40 -0.52 6.09
CA LYS A 167 -8.76 0.00 5.92
C LYS A 167 -8.73 1.06 4.83
N ILE A 168 -9.60 0.90 3.84
CA ILE A 168 -9.71 1.82 2.70
C ILE A 168 -11.15 2.35 2.66
N ILE A 169 -11.32 3.62 2.30
CA ILE A 169 -12.63 4.21 2.01
C ILE A 169 -12.74 4.34 0.48
N PRO A 170 -13.56 3.50 -0.19
CA PRO A 170 -13.70 3.56 -1.63
C PRO A 170 -14.12 4.95 -2.10
N GLY A 171 -13.42 5.48 -3.11
CA GLY A 171 -13.69 6.80 -3.68
C GLY A 171 -13.11 7.99 -2.90
N SER A 172 -12.48 7.77 -1.73
CA SER A 172 -11.95 8.88 -0.92
C SER A 172 -10.77 9.61 -1.56
N HIS A 173 -10.12 9.02 -2.58
CA HIS A 173 -9.08 9.69 -3.37
C HIS A 173 -9.59 10.94 -4.10
N ARG A 174 -10.91 11.06 -4.30
CA ARG A 174 -11.57 12.23 -4.90
C ARG A 174 -11.89 13.35 -3.89
N ALA A 175 -11.53 13.19 -2.61
CA ALA A 175 -11.90 14.16 -1.57
C ALA A 175 -11.15 15.51 -1.62
N GLY A 176 -10.06 15.61 -2.41
CA GLY A 176 -9.27 16.82 -2.54
C GLY A 176 -8.47 17.20 -1.27
N ARG A 177 -8.31 16.29 -0.31
CA ARG A 177 -7.62 16.52 0.97
C ARG A 177 -6.90 15.27 1.48
N GLY A 178 -5.80 15.45 2.22
CA GLY A 178 -4.94 14.36 2.67
C GLY A 178 -5.08 13.94 4.14
N ALA A 179 -5.57 14.83 5.01
CA ALA A 179 -5.88 14.55 6.42
C ALA A 179 -6.90 15.57 6.94
#